data_AF-A0AAE3T280-F1
#
_entry.id   AF-A0AAE3T280-F1
#
_cell.length_a   1.000
_cell.length_b   1.000
_cell.length_c   1.000
_cell.angle_alpha   90.00
_cell.angle_beta   90.00
_cell.angle_gamma   90.00
#
_symmetry.space_group_name_H-M   'P 1'
#
loop_
_entity.id
_entity.type
_entity.pdbx_description
1 polymer ?
#
loop_
_entity_poly.entity_id
_entity_poly.type
_entity_poly.pdbx_seq_one_letter_code
_entity_poly.pdbx_strand_id
1 'polypeptide(L)' 'MMVLPFLIFFVGLCGILRGQRKIGLGLWVVGVATVLVLFRMHTTSTLNIVL' A
#
# COMPACT_ATOMS: atom_id res chain seq x y z
N MET A 1 -7.95 7.92 -2.34
CA MET A 1 -8.48 7.60 -0.99
C MET A 1 -7.84 6.31 -0.52
N MET A 2 -7.60 6.11 0.78
CA MET A 2 -6.71 5.08 1.37
C MET A 2 -6.90 3.61 0.92
N VAL A 3 -7.86 3.28 0.04
CA VAL A 3 -8.17 1.94 -0.49
C VAL A 3 -7.07 1.35 -1.41
N LEU A 4 -6.27 2.19 -2.05
CA LEU A 4 -5.27 1.76 -3.04
C LEU A 4 -4.24 0.75 -2.49
N PRO A 5 -3.56 1.00 -1.36
CA PRO A 5 -2.66 0.02 -0.77
C PRO A 5 -3.36 -1.28 -0.36
N PHE A 6 -4.61 -1.23 0.12
CA PHE A 6 -5.35 -2.44 0.50
C PHE A 6 -5.63 -3.34 -0.72
N LEU A 7 -5.96 -2.77 -1.88
CA LEU A 7 -6.14 -3.54 -3.11
C LEU A 7 -4.83 -4.21 -3.56
N ILE A 8 -3.69 -3.52 -3.43
CA ILE A 8 -2.37 -4.07 -3.78
C ILE A 8 -2.03 -5.27 -2.87
N PHE A 9 -2.25 -5.12 -1.56
CA PHE A 9 -2.06 -6.23 -0.62
C PHE A 9 -3.01 -7.40 -0.87
N PHE A 10 -4.28 -7.12 -1.21
CA PHE A 10 -5.28 -8.15 -1.49
C PHE A 10 -4.90 -8.97 -2.73
N VAL A 11 -4.52 -8.32 -3.83
CA VAL A 11 -4.07 -9.02 -5.05
C VAL A 11 -2.77 -9.79 -4.79
N GLY A 12 -1.84 -9.21 -4.02
CA GLY A 12 -0.63 -9.91 -3.57
C GLY A 12 -0.94 -11.17 -2.77
N LEU A 13 -1.89 -11.09 -1.82
CA LEU A 13 -2.33 -12.21 -1.00
C LEU A 13 -2.98 -13.32 -1.85
N CYS A 14 -3.89 -12.95 -2.76
CA CYS A 14 -4.48 -13.90 -3.71
C CYS A 14 -3.43 -14.58 -4.60
N GLY A 15 -2.38 -13.86 -5.01
CA GLY A 15 -1.26 -14.40 -5.76
C GLY A 15 -0.44 -15.42 -4.96
N ILE A 16 -0.19 -15.15 -3.68
CA ILE A 16 0.49 -16.09 -2.76
C ILE A 16 -0.35 -17.37 -2.59
N LEU A 17 -1.67 -17.22 -2.39
CA LEU A 17 -2.59 -18.34 -2.19
C LEU A 17 -2.72 -19.23 -3.44
N ARG A 18 -2.56 -18.65 -4.65
CA ARG A 18 -2.49 -19.40 -5.93
C ARG A 18 -1.12 -20.04 -6.21
N GLY A 19 -0.18 -19.99 -5.27
CA GLY A 19 1.17 -20.56 -5.42
C GLY A 19 2.16 -19.65 -6.18
N GLN A 20 1.73 -18.48 -6.63
CA GLN A 20 2.59 -17.50 -7.32
C GLN A 20 3.33 -16.62 -6.30
N ARG A 21 4.05 -17.25 -5.36
CA ARG A 21 4.76 -16.59 -4.24
C ARG A 21 5.65 -15.43 -4.68
N LYS A 22 6.37 -15.56 -5.80
CA LYS A 22 7.27 -14.50 -6.30
C LYS A 22 6.50 -13.23 -6.68
N ILE A 23 5.38 -13.38 -7.39
CA ILE A 23 4.53 -12.25 -7.82
C ILE A 23 3.83 -11.64 -6.62
N GLY A 24 3.33 -12.49 -5.70
CA GLY A 24 2.68 -12.04 -4.48
C GLY A 24 3.60 -11.27 -3.52
N LEU A 25 4.86 -11.71 -3.37
CA LEU A 25 5.88 -10.99 -2.62
C LEU A 25 6.25 -9.65 -3.28
N GLY A 26 6.37 -9.62 -4.61
CA GLY A 26 6.60 -8.38 -5.35
C GLY A 26 5.48 -7.35 -5.13
N LEU A 27 4.23 -7.80 -5.23
CA LEU A 27 3.05 -6.96 -4.94
C LEU A 27 3.03 -6.48 -3.48
N TRP A 28 3.47 -7.32 -2.54
CA TRP A 28 3.61 -6.93 -1.14
C TRP A 28 4.60 -5.78 -0.95
N VAL A 29 5.79 -5.86 -1.57
CA VAL A 29 6.80 -4.79 -1.52
C VAL A 29 6.25 -3.50 -2.14
N VAL A 30 5.56 -3.60 -3.27
CA VAL A 30 4.90 -2.45 -3.93
C VAL A 30 3.81 -1.83 -3.03
N GLY A 31 3.04 -2.67 -2.33
CA GLY A 31 2.03 -2.23 -1.36
C GLY A 31 2.65 -1.43 -0.21
N VAL A 32 3.73 -1.95 0.38
CA VAL A 32 4.48 -1.25 1.45
C VAL A 32 5.05 0.07 0.96
N ALA A 33 5.69 0.09 -0.22
CA ALA A 33 6.23 1.31 -0.81
C ALA A 33 5.13 2.37 -1.05
N THR A 34 3.96 1.95 -1.54
CA THR A 34 2.81 2.82 -1.76
C THR A 34 2.30 3.42 -0.44
N VAL A 35 2.21 2.63 0.63
CA VAL A 35 1.85 3.13 1.96
C VAL A 35 2.85 4.17 2.45
N LEU A 36 4.15 3.91 2.32
CA LEU A 36 5.19 4.87 2.74
C LEU A 36 5.12 6.18 1.96
N VAL A 37 4.87 6.12 0.64
CA VAL A 37 4.70 7.33 -0.19
C VAL A 37 3.45 8.11 0.22
N LEU A 38 2.31 7.43 0.38
CA LEU A 38 1.06 8.06 0.81
C LEU A 38 1.21 8.68 2.21
N PHE A 39 1.84 7.95 3.13
CA PHE A 39 2.14 8.44 4.48
C PHE A 39 3.05 9.66 4.44
N ARG A 40 4.10 9.65 3.62
CA ARG A 40 4.97 10.82 3.41
C ARG A 40 4.18 12.02 2.91
N MET A 41 3.34 11.83 1.88
CA MET A 41 2.53 12.93 1.34
C MET A 41 1.52 13.49 2.36
N HIS A 42 0.89 12.61 3.16
CA HIS A 42 -0.04 13.03 4.20
C HIS A 42 0.66 13.72 5.39
N THR A 43 1.84 13.27 5.80
CA THR A 43 2.59 13.87 6.91
C THR A 43 3.24 15.20 6.55
N THR A 44 3.61 15.41 5.28
CA THR A 44 4.05 16.72 4.78
C THR A 44 2.91 17.69 4.54
N SER A 45 1.67 17.20 4.48
CA SER A 45 0.51 18.08 4.51
C SER A 45 0.42 18.62 5.93
N THR A 46 0.81 19.89 6.13
CA THR A 46 0.57 20.61 7.38
C THR A 46 -0.89 20.39 7.74
N LEU A 47 -1.12 19.76 8.89
CA LEU A 47 -2.45 19.55 9.43
C LEU A 47 -3.03 20.95 9.67
N ASN A 48 -3.75 21.49 8.69
CA ASN A 48 -4.42 22.78 8.79
C ASN A 48 -5.66 22.57 9.66
N ILE A 49 -5.40 22.31 10.94
CA ILE A 49 -6.39 22.48 11.99
C ILE A 49 -6.50 23.99 12.15
N VAL A 50 -7.41 24.60 11.40
CA VAL A 50 -7.95 25.89 11.81
C VAL A 50 -8.62 25.63 13.15
N LEU A 51 -7.93 25.99 14.24
CA LEU A 51 -8.47 26.00 15.59
C LEU A 51 -9.30 27.27 15.79
#